data_AF-A0A4T0FUW8-F1
#
_entry.id   AF-A0A4T0FUW8-F1
#
_cell.length_a   1.000
_cell.length_b   1.000
_cell.length_c   1.000
_cell.angle_alpha   90.00
_cell.angle_beta   90.00
_cell.angle_gamma   90.00
#
_symmetry.space_group_name_H-M   'P 1'
#
loop_
_entity.id
_entity.type
_entity.pdbx_description
1 polymer ?
#
loop_
_entity_poly.entity_id
_entity_poly.type
_entity_poly.pdbx_seq_one_letter_code
_entity_poly.pdbx_strand_id
1 'polypeptide(L)'
;MITRRGILILTIIFSLFSLLLLLTRSTQIQTPDLSHLRSTFSHRPDIYNYPLSLPDLPDQLSSRLANILDQPALNHSEAYHVNSAICLPKTHELVGDTQQLKDELSNWEQVSPDDITFIRQQIIHHLESLGEDAVFDFDKAGLKHNETSQGLVMTAGNKDTHQRAITSLKMLRSMNFTWPAEIFQYRDESLTTDLNQTYASLNATVRYVEGASKDLMSDDEHNYQIKAHAIRDSSFREVLYMDSDNIPIRNPDFLFEDPMYSDSSSPRVTFWPDFHKDHPANPIWRILGIPCQSDEWRIDSGQIMFDKAGNDGMNLAALHIAAFMADNHKYWFKLAGGDKDTFRYAFHFLRIPYVHAPNWLAAGGAPTPISRDHKIRFCGHTKIQFDLNTFEPRPVFAHAQLLKGANVDTTTASQVFASVKKAKKSLAKKPLSGSPVEVYEGPRGKCFNLLGSTKDSYEVWLEDMMRFGTDPAYFGWRTAKWERLWRQQGGYVGGW
;
A
#
# COMPACT_ATOMS: atom_id res chain seq x y z
N MET A 1 -54.80 44.69 -5.42
CA MET A 1 -53.62 44.96 -6.26
C MET A 1 -52.46 45.32 -5.34
N ILE A 2 -51.59 44.36 -5.02
CA ILE A 2 -50.32 44.66 -4.31
C ILE A 2 -49.36 45.17 -5.38
N THR A 3 -49.00 46.45 -5.31
CA THR A 3 -48.11 47.06 -6.30
C THR A 3 -46.70 46.50 -6.13
N ARG A 4 -45.92 46.42 -7.22
CA ARG A 4 -44.52 45.92 -7.21
C ARG A 4 -43.62 46.59 -6.16
N ARG A 5 -43.95 47.81 -5.72
CA ARG A 5 -43.27 48.50 -4.61
C ARG A 5 -43.56 47.88 -3.24
N GLY A 6 -44.76 47.35 -3.00
CA GLY A 6 -45.12 46.70 -1.72
C GLY A 6 -44.37 45.38 -1.50
N ILE A 7 -44.08 44.63 -2.58
CA ILE A 7 -43.34 43.36 -2.49
C ILE A 7 -41.86 43.60 -2.17
N LEU A 8 -41.26 44.65 -2.76
CA LEU A 8 -39.85 45.02 -2.53
C LEU A 8 -39.61 45.53 -1.09
N ILE A 9 -40.57 46.28 -0.55
CA ILE A 9 -40.49 46.78 0.83
C ILE A 9 -40.57 45.62 1.83
N LEU A 10 -41.46 44.63 1.59
CA LEU A 10 -41.56 43.45 2.46
C LEU A 10 -40.29 42.58 2.43
N THR A 11 -39.64 42.43 1.27
CA THR A 11 -38.40 41.63 1.17
C THR A 11 -37.24 42.30 1.91
N ILE A 12 -37.09 43.63 1.79
CA ILE A 12 -36.04 44.38 2.50
C ILE A 12 -36.26 44.32 4.01
N ILE A 13 -37.51 44.41 4.49
CA ILE A 13 -37.84 44.30 5.92
C ILE A 13 -37.50 42.90 6.46
N PHE A 14 -37.84 41.83 5.73
CA PHE A 14 -37.51 40.46 6.15
C PHE A 14 -35.99 40.19 6.16
N SER A 15 -35.25 40.72 5.18
CA SER A 15 -33.79 40.58 5.13
C SER A 15 -33.09 41.34 6.26
N LEU A 16 -33.56 42.55 6.58
CA LEU A 16 -33.05 43.34 7.71
C LEU A 16 -33.38 42.67 9.05
N PHE A 17 -34.55 42.06 9.20
CA PHE A 17 -34.93 41.36 10.42
C PHE A 17 -34.11 40.08 10.65
N SER A 18 -33.81 39.32 9.58
CA SER A 18 -32.91 38.16 9.65
C SER A 18 -31.46 38.56 9.95
N LEU A 19 -30.99 39.68 9.41
CA LEU A 19 -29.64 40.19 9.71
C LEU A 19 -29.55 40.73 11.15
N LEU A 20 -30.62 41.35 11.66
CA LEU A 20 -30.69 41.79 13.06
C LEU A 20 -30.69 40.60 14.03
N LEU A 21 -31.41 39.52 13.70
CA LEU A 21 -31.43 38.26 14.47
C LEU A 21 -30.06 37.56 14.49
N LEU A 22 -29.28 37.67 13.40
CA LEU A 22 -27.90 37.16 13.32
C LEU A 22 -26.91 38.05 14.08
N LEU A 23 -27.16 39.36 14.17
CA LEU A 23 -26.28 40.32 14.85
C LEU A 23 -26.56 40.49 16.35
N THR A 24 -27.72 40.06 16.86
CA THR A 24 -28.05 40.10 18.30
C THR A 24 -27.62 38.87 19.10
N ARG A 25 -26.89 37.91 18.50
CA ARG A 25 -26.22 36.81 19.23
C ARG A 25 -24.71 37.07 19.32
N SER A 26 -24.34 38.10 20.07
CA SER A 26 -22.95 38.32 20.47
C SER A 26 -22.92 39.08 21.79
N THR A 27 -22.93 38.33 22.90
CA THR A 27 -22.45 38.81 24.19
C THR A 27 -21.76 37.68 24.94
N GLN A 28 -20.45 37.83 25.10
CA GLN A 28 -19.55 37.41 26.19
C GLN A 28 -19.86 36.10 26.93
N ILE A 29 -19.01 35.08 26.71
CA ILE A 29 -18.86 33.92 27.61
C ILE A 29 -17.39 33.88 28.06
N GLN A 30 -17.17 33.89 29.36
CA GLN A 30 -15.89 33.63 30.03
C GLN A 30 -15.30 32.31 29.51
N THR A 31 -13.99 32.26 29.29
CA THR A 31 -13.26 31.04 28.90
C THR A 31 -13.58 29.89 29.87
N PRO A 32 -14.23 28.81 29.42
CA PRO A 32 -14.66 27.74 30.30
C PRO A 32 -13.50 26.80 30.60
N ASP A 33 -13.46 26.34 31.85
CA ASP A 33 -12.69 25.17 32.27
C ASP A 33 -13.03 23.96 31.38
N LEU A 34 -12.01 23.40 30.73
CA LEU A 34 -12.10 22.31 29.77
C LEU A 34 -12.24 20.92 30.41
N SER A 35 -12.43 20.85 31.73
CA SER A 35 -12.69 19.60 32.49
C SER A 35 -13.92 18.80 32.01
N HIS A 36 -14.78 19.40 31.17
CA HIS A 36 -16.01 18.80 30.62
C HIS A 36 -15.89 18.21 29.19
N LEU A 37 -14.69 18.17 28.59
CA LEU A 37 -14.42 17.36 27.38
C LEU A 37 -14.70 15.85 27.57
N ARG A 38 -15.06 15.43 28.80
CA ARG A 38 -15.62 14.12 29.15
C ARG A 38 -17.06 13.85 28.67
N SER A 39 -17.70 14.74 27.88
CA SER A 39 -19.13 14.59 27.51
C SER A 39 -19.45 14.48 26.01
N THR A 40 -18.46 14.32 25.13
CA THR A 40 -18.72 14.10 23.69
C THR A 40 -19.30 12.71 23.35
N PHE A 41 -19.61 11.88 24.35
CA PHE A 41 -20.12 10.51 24.20
C PHE A 41 -21.60 10.34 24.58
N SER A 42 -22.45 11.28 24.19
CA SER A 42 -23.85 11.30 24.65
C SER A 42 -24.86 10.60 23.74
N HIS A 43 -24.48 10.07 22.56
CA HIS A 43 -25.33 9.18 21.75
C HIS A 43 -24.54 7.94 21.29
N ARG A 44 -24.14 7.10 22.25
CA ARG A 44 -23.69 5.73 21.95
C ARG A 44 -24.90 4.80 22.10
N PRO A 45 -25.26 3.99 21.09
CA PRO A 45 -26.26 2.94 21.28
C PRO A 45 -25.84 2.01 22.43
N ASP A 46 -26.75 1.67 23.34
CA ASP A 46 -26.53 0.77 24.49
C ASP A 46 -26.04 -0.65 24.09
N ILE A 47 -26.02 -0.96 22.79
CA ILE A 47 -25.54 -2.22 22.20
C ILE A 47 -24.01 -2.35 22.33
N TYR A 48 -23.29 -1.25 22.55
CA TYR A 48 -21.84 -1.25 22.55
C TYR A 48 -21.22 -1.20 23.96
N ASN A 49 -20.97 -2.36 24.55
CA ASN A 49 -20.18 -2.49 25.80
C ASN A 49 -18.69 -2.24 25.52
N TYR A 50 -18.27 -0.98 25.40
CA TYR A 50 -16.86 -0.59 25.33
C TYR A 50 -16.29 -0.27 26.73
N PRO A 51 -14.99 -0.47 26.96
CA PRO A 51 -14.33 0.08 28.14
C PRO A 51 -14.58 1.60 28.23
N LEU A 52 -15.01 2.07 29.41
CA LEU A 52 -15.42 3.46 29.66
C LEU A 52 -14.23 4.45 29.66
N SER A 53 -13.01 3.95 29.62
CA SER A 53 -11.77 4.75 29.59
C SER A 53 -10.74 4.07 28.70
N LEU A 54 -10.30 4.77 27.64
CA LEU A 54 -9.05 4.44 26.95
C LEU A 54 -7.89 4.71 27.94
N PRO A 55 -6.77 3.96 27.89
CA PRO A 55 -5.53 4.34 28.59
C PRO A 55 -5.03 5.72 28.13
N ASP A 56 -4.05 6.30 28.83
CA ASP A 56 -3.43 7.59 28.51
C ASP A 56 -2.66 7.54 27.16
N LEU A 57 -3.39 7.38 26.06
CA LEU A 57 -2.89 7.48 24.70
C LEU A 57 -2.84 8.97 24.30
N PRO A 58 -1.94 9.37 23.38
CA PRO A 58 -1.93 10.72 22.85
C PRO A 58 -3.32 11.14 22.38
N ASP A 59 -3.74 12.38 22.70
CA ASP A 59 -5.09 12.89 22.42
C ASP A 59 -5.53 12.66 20.97
N GLN A 60 -4.59 12.77 20.03
CA GLN A 60 -4.85 12.56 18.62
C GLN A 60 -5.14 11.09 18.28
N LEU A 61 -4.48 10.11 18.93
CA LEU A 61 -4.77 8.69 18.72
C LEU A 61 -6.12 8.35 19.34
N SER A 62 -6.35 8.76 20.58
CA SER A 62 -7.63 8.59 21.29
C SER A 62 -8.82 9.12 20.49
N SER A 63 -8.68 10.31 19.89
CA SER A 63 -9.72 10.92 19.05
C SER A 63 -10.00 10.12 17.78
N ARG A 64 -8.96 9.55 17.14
CA ARG A 64 -9.11 8.70 15.94
C ARG A 64 -9.76 7.37 16.28
N LEU A 65 -9.40 6.76 17.41
CA LEU A 65 -10.03 5.53 17.90
C LEU A 65 -11.49 5.76 18.30
N ALA A 66 -11.81 6.90 18.91
CA ALA A 66 -13.21 7.27 19.16
C ALA A 66 -14.01 7.42 17.85
N ASN A 67 -13.42 8.06 16.82
CA ASN A 67 -14.08 8.25 15.53
C ASN A 67 -14.49 6.93 14.86
N ILE A 68 -13.67 5.88 14.96
CA ILE A 68 -14.00 4.57 14.36
C ILE A 68 -15.11 3.85 15.13
N LEU A 69 -15.19 4.04 16.45
CA LEU A 69 -16.26 3.50 17.29
C LEU A 69 -17.61 4.16 16.99
N ASP A 70 -17.61 5.44 16.64
CA ASP A 70 -18.81 6.17 16.28
C ASP A 70 -19.35 5.81 14.89
N GLN A 71 -18.59 5.07 14.07
CA GLN A 71 -19.06 4.64 12.76
C GLN A 71 -20.09 3.51 12.87
N PRO A 72 -21.17 3.51 12.07
CA PRO A 72 -22.15 2.44 12.12
C PRO A 72 -21.53 1.09 11.70
N ALA A 73 -21.93 0.02 12.40
CA ALA A 73 -21.66 -1.36 12.00
C ALA A 73 -22.82 -1.88 11.15
N LEU A 74 -22.90 -1.43 9.89
CA LEU A 74 -23.98 -1.81 8.98
C LEU A 74 -23.99 -3.32 8.69
N ASN A 75 -25.18 -3.87 8.45
CA ASN A 75 -25.25 -5.23 7.89
C ASN A 75 -24.80 -5.22 6.41
N HIS A 76 -24.59 -6.41 5.85
CA HIS A 76 -24.10 -6.54 4.48
C HIS A 76 -25.00 -5.82 3.46
N SER A 77 -26.33 -6.02 3.53
CA SER A 77 -27.27 -5.48 2.54
C SER A 77 -27.29 -3.95 2.54
N GLU A 78 -27.30 -3.34 3.71
CA GLU A 78 -27.25 -1.88 3.90
C GLU A 78 -25.96 -1.28 3.32
N ALA A 79 -24.81 -1.86 3.68
CA ALA A 79 -23.51 -1.39 3.21
C ALA A 79 -23.36 -1.61 1.70
N TYR A 80 -23.78 -2.76 1.18
CA TYR A 80 -23.69 -3.07 -0.24
C TYR A 80 -24.57 -2.14 -1.09
N HIS A 81 -25.75 -1.75 -0.60
CA HIS A 81 -26.61 -0.78 -1.28
C HIS A 81 -25.88 0.56 -1.48
N VAL A 82 -25.23 1.08 -0.44
CA VAL A 82 -24.45 2.33 -0.52
C VAL A 82 -23.20 2.15 -1.38
N ASN A 83 -22.44 1.08 -1.13
CA ASN A 83 -21.16 0.84 -1.81
C ASN A 83 -21.32 0.58 -3.30
N SER A 84 -22.37 -0.14 -3.72
CA SER A 84 -22.63 -0.44 -5.13
C SER A 84 -23.03 0.79 -5.96
N ALA A 85 -23.55 1.85 -5.31
CA ALA A 85 -23.81 3.13 -5.96
C ALA A 85 -22.53 3.92 -6.25
N ILE A 86 -21.46 3.72 -5.47
CA ILE A 86 -20.18 4.40 -5.61
C ILE A 86 -19.22 3.57 -6.46
N CYS A 87 -19.06 2.31 -6.07
CA CYS A 87 -18.25 1.31 -6.73
C CYS A 87 -19.16 0.36 -7.50
N LEU A 88 -19.34 0.64 -8.80
CA LEU A 88 -20.20 -0.17 -9.66
C LEU A 88 -19.76 -1.64 -9.64
N PRO A 89 -20.65 -2.60 -9.25
CA PRO A 89 -20.27 -4.01 -9.10
C PRO A 89 -19.66 -4.60 -10.37
N LYS A 90 -20.30 -4.45 -11.52
CA LYS A 90 -19.78 -4.94 -12.81
C LYS A 90 -18.38 -4.44 -13.14
N THR A 91 -18.03 -3.21 -12.75
CA THR A 91 -16.69 -2.68 -12.95
C THR A 91 -15.71 -3.33 -11.97
N HIS A 92 -16.08 -3.45 -10.68
CA HIS A 92 -15.24 -4.00 -9.63
C HIS A 92 -15.11 -5.52 -9.64
N GLU A 93 -16.01 -6.24 -10.31
CA GLU A 93 -15.83 -7.66 -10.66
C GLU A 93 -14.71 -7.85 -11.70
N LEU A 94 -14.56 -6.89 -12.62
CA LEU A 94 -13.57 -6.92 -13.69
C LEU A 94 -12.21 -6.39 -13.25
N VAL A 95 -12.19 -5.38 -12.38
CA VAL A 95 -10.94 -4.75 -11.89
C VAL A 95 -10.57 -5.16 -10.47
N GLY A 96 -11.38 -5.98 -9.81
CA GLY A 96 -11.05 -6.61 -8.55
C GLY A 96 -10.38 -7.97 -8.75
N ASP A 97 -9.92 -8.55 -7.65
CA ASP A 97 -9.45 -9.93 -7.66
C ASP A 97 -10.65 -10.88 -7.79
N THR A 98 -10.89 -11.38 -9.01
CA THR A 98 -12.02 -12.26 -9.30
C THR A 98 -11.95 -13.58 -8.55
N GLN A 99 -10.74 -14.10 -8.28
CA GLN A 99 -10.57 -15.35 -7.56
C GLN A 99 -10.93 -15.16 -6.09
N GLN A 100 -10.40 -14.10 -5.46
CA GLN A 100 -10.78 -13.72 -4.10
C GLN A 100 -12.29 -13.51 -3.96
N LEU A 101 -12.90 -12.78 -4.90
CA LEU A 101 -14.35 -12.55 -4.88
C LEU A 101 -15.13 -13.88 -4.94
N LYS A 102 -14.72 -14.80 -5.82
CA LYS A 102 -15.36 -16.11 -5.95
C LYS A 102 -15.25 -16.93 -4.67
N ASP A 103 -14.09 -16.92 -4.03
CA ASP A 103 -13.82 -17.77 -2.87
C ASP A 103 -14.44 -17.20 -1.59
N GLU A 104 -14.52 -15.87 -1.46
CA GLU A 104 -14.84 -15.23 -0.19
C GLU A 104 -16.19 -14.52 -0.13
N LEU A 105 -16.89 -14.29 -1.26
CA LEU A 105 -18.17 -13.54 -1.27
C LEU A 105 -19.20 -14.09 -0.28
N SER A 106 -19.38 -15.42 -0.22
CA SER A 106 -20.32 -16.05 0.72
C SER A 106 -19.93 -15.78 2.18
N ASN A 107 -18.63 -15.77 2.49
CA ASN A 107 -18.13 -15.47 3.83
C ASN A 107 -18.33 -13.99 4.15
N TRP A 108 -18.06 -13.10 3.18
CA TRP A 108 -18.22 -11.65 3.31
C TRP A 108 -19.66 -11.21 3.56
N GLU A 109 -20.62 -11.90 2.95
CA GLU A 109 -22.06 -11.69 3.13
C GLU A 109 -22.53 -12.05 4.54
N GLN A 110 -21.86 -13.01 5.19
CA GLN A 110 -22.23 -13.50 6.52
C GLN A 110 -21.66 -12.68 7.68
N VAL A 111 -20.65 -11.82 7.43
CA VAL A 111 -20.08 -10.96 8.49
C VAL A 111 -21.17 -10.05 9.05
N SER A 112 -21.48 -10.20 10.34
CA SER A 112 -22.56 -9.48 11.03
C SER A 112 -22.11 -8.11 11.58
N PRO A 113 -23.03 -7.21 11.94
CA PRO A 113 -22.72 -6.00 12.70
C PRO A 113 -21.90 -6.24 13.97
N ASP A 114 -22.18 -7.33 14.69
CA ASP A 114 -21.46 -7.68 15.92
C ASP A 114 -20.02 -8.09 15.60
N ASP A 115 -19.79 -8.84 14.52
CA ASP A 115 -18.44 -9.18 14.06
C ASP A 115 -17.64 -7.92 13.72
N ILE A 116 -18.24 -6.97 12.98
CA ILE A 116 -17.58 -5.69 12.63
C ILE A 116 -17.15 -4.93 13.88
N THR A 117 -18.05 -4.85 14.86
CA THR A 117 -17.83 -4.19 16.14
C THR A 117 -16.70 -4.86 16.91
N PHE A 118 -16.73 -6.18 17.00
CA PHE A 118 -15.73 -6.98 17.66
C PHE A 118 -14.35 -6.82 17.01
N ILE A 119 -14.26 -6.83 15.68
CA ILE A 119 -13.00 -6.63 14.95
C ILE A 119 -12.39 -5.25 15.26
N ARG A 120 -13.21 -4.19 15.26
CA ARG A 120 -12.74 -2.84 15.63
C ARG A 120 -12.21 -2.82 17.07
N GLN A 121 -12.89 -3.50 18.00
CA GLN A 121 -12.43 -3.63 19.40
C GLN A 121 -11.07 -4.32 19.48
N GLN A 122 -10.85 -5.40 18.72
CA GLN A 122 -9.57 -6.11 18.75
C GLN A 122 -8.40 -5.21 18.32
N ILE A 123 -8.59 -4.40 17.27
CA ILE A 123 -7.58 -3.44 16.82
C ILE A 123 -7.32 -2.38 17.89
N ILE A 124 -8.38 -1.83 18.49
CA ILE A 124 -8.28 -0.82 19.55
C ILE A 124 -7.56 -1.39 20.76
N HIS A 125 -8.00 -2.54 21.29
CA HIS A 125 -7.38 -3.21 22.43
C HIS A 125 -5.90 -3.53 22.15
N HIS A 126 -5.55 -3.90 20.92
CA HIS A 126 -4.15 -4.10 20.54
C HIS A 126 -3.33 -2.81 20.74
N LEU A 127 -3.80 -1.68 20.21
CA LEU A 127 -3.11 -0.39 20.39
C LEU A 127 -3.08 0.07 21.85
N GLU A 128 -4.17 -0.13 22.59
CA GLU A 128 -4.23 0.17 24.02
C GLU A 128 -3.21 -0.64 24.82
N SER A 129 -3.00 -1.92 24.46
CA SER A 129 -2.03 -2.78 25.13
C SER A 129 -0.57 -2.34 24.94
N LEU A 130 -0.29 -1.58 23.87
CA LEU A 130 1.02 -0.98 23.61
C LEU A 130 1.24 0.30 24.43
N GLY A 131 0.18 0.96 24.90
CA GLY A 131 0.27 2.20 25.66
C GLY A 131 1.04 3.30 24.90
N GLU A 132 2.05 3.88 25.54
CA GLU A 132 2.90 4.91 24.93
C GLU A 132 3.68 4.40 23.70
N ASP A 133 3.96 3.09 23.62
CA ASP A 133 4.69 2.51 22.49
C ASP A 133 3.79 2.38 21.24
N ALA A 134 2.50 2.69 21.34
CA ALA A 134 1.59 2.71 20.20
C ALA A 134 1.93 3.81 19.18
N VAL A 135 2.61 4.87 19.60
CA VAL A 135 3.09 5.96 18.75
C VAL A 135 4.60 6.08 18.81
N PHE A 136 5.19 6.71 17.82
CA PHE A 136 6.64 6.89 17.81
C PHE A 136 7.10 7.84 18.93
N ASP A 137 8.02 7.35 19.75
CA ASP A 137 8.66 8.11 20.83
C ASP A 137 10.12 8.42 20.47
N PHE A 138 10.41 9.70 20.29
CA PHE A 138 11.74 10.21 19.94
C PHE A 138 12.79 9.97 21.03
N ASP A 139 12.40 10.12 22.30
CA ASP A 139 13.30 9.96 23.43
C ASP A 139 13.68 8.48 23.61
N LYS A 140 12.70 7.57 23.50
CA LYS A 140 12.95 6.11 23.48
C LYS A 140 13.80 5.69 22.28
N ALA A 141 13.59 6.32 21.12
CA ALA A 141 14.39 6.08 19.93
C ALA A 141 15.82 6.67 20.02
N GLY A 142 16.11 7.51 21.02
CA GLY A 142 17.39 8.22 21.14
C GLY A 142 17.63 9.20 19.98
N LEU A 143 16.58 9.73 19.38
CA LEU A 143 16.62 10.64 18.23
C LEU A 143 16.03 12.00 18.61
N LYS A 144 16.64 13.08 18.16
CA LYS A 144 15.94 14.39 18.16
C LYS A 144 14.87 14.43 17.08
N HIS A 145 13.88 15.30 17.22
CA HIS A 145 12.79 15.46 16.25
C HIS A 145 13.27 15.77 14.82
N ASN A 146 14.38 16.51 14.70
CA ASN A 146 15.00 16.87 13.42
C ASN A 146 16.04 15.85 12.92
N GLU A 147 16.39 14.85 13.72
CA GLU A 147 17.30 13.78 13.31
C GLU A 147 16.50 12.70 12.56
N THR A 148 17.10 12.21 11.47
CA THR A 148 16.56 11.09 10.71
C THR A 148 17.60 9.98 10.63
N SER A 149 17.14 8.74 10.78
CA SER A 149 17.89 7.54 10.46
C SER A 149 17.21 6.84 9.29
N GLN A 150 17.93 6.76 8.17
CA GLN A 150 17.44 6.17 6.93
C GLN A 150 18.03 4.77 6.73
N GLY A 151 17.21 3.84 6.23
CA GLY A 151 17.72 2.52 5.89
C GLY A 151 16.80 1.71 4.98
N LEU A 152 17.42 0.72 4.33
CA LEU A 152 16.75 -0.25 3.49
C LEU A 152 16.32 -1.44 4.35
N VAL A 153 15.07 -1.85 4.24
CA VAL A 153 14.56 -3.06 4.89
C VAL A 153 14.15 -4.05 3.82
N MET A 154 14.62 -5.29 3.93
CA MET A 154 14.20 -6.39 3.07
C MET A 154 13.87 -7.62 3.91
N THR A 155 13.05 -8.52 3.39
CA THR A 155 12.78 -9.81 4.03
C THR A 155 13.31 -10.96 3.18
N ALA A 156 13.99 -11.92 3.80
CA ALA A 156 14.48 -13.11 3.13
C ALA A 156 14.62 -14.26 4.12
N GLY A 157 14.07 -15.42 3.79
CA GLY A 157 13.90 -16.51 4.75
C GLY A 157 14.18 -17.92 4.23
N ASN A 158 14.44 -18.04 2.94
CA ASN A 158 14.90 -19.27 2.31
C ASN A 158 16.07 -18.98 1.36
N LYS A 159 16.67 -20.04 0.79
CA LYS A 159 17.81 -19.90 -0.12
C LYS A 159 17.53 -18.96 -1.28
N ASP A 160 16.36 -19.08 -1.91
CA ASP A 160 16.00 -18.32 -3.10
C ASP A 160 15.73 -16.84 -2.79
N THR A 161 15.00 -16.54 -1.73
CA THR A 161 14.77 -15.17 -1.26
C THR A 161 16.06 -14.48 -0.82
N HIS A 162 16.99 -15.18 -0.14
CA HIS A 162 18.30 -14.61 0.16
C HIS A 162 19.11 -14.31 -1.10
N GLN A 163 19.14 -15.22 -2.07
CA GLN A 163 19.84 -14.99 -3.33
C GLN A 163 19.29 -13.78 -4.08
N ARG A 164 17.96 -13.61 -4.09
CA ARG A 164 17.33 -12.44 -4.71
C ARG A 164 17.61 -11.15 -3.94
N ALA A 165 17.49 -11.15 -2.61
CA ALA A 165 17.80 -9.99 -1.78
C ALA A 165 19.26 -9.54 -1.96
N ILE A 166 20.22 -10.48 -1.96
CA ILE A 166 21.64 -10.20 -2.26
C ILE A 166 21.81 -9.62 -3.67
N THR A 167 21.09 -10.15 -4.66
CA THR A 167 21.14 -9.65 -6.04
C THR A 167 20.65 -8.21 -6.11
N SER A 168 19.47 -7.91 -5.56
CA SER A 168 18.91 -6.55 -5.52
C SER A 168 19.82 -5.59 -4.76
N LEU A 169 20.39 -6.03 -3.64
CA LEU A 169 21.32 -5.22 -2.85
C LEU A 169 22.61 -4.91 -3.62
N LYS A 170 23.21 -5.90 -4.31
CA LYS A 170 24.36 -5.68 -5.20
C LYS A 170 24.04 -4.68 -6.31
N MET A 171 22.84 -4.75 -6.89
CA MET A 171 22.39 -3.78 -7.88
C MET A 171 22.30 -2.37 -7.29
N LEU A 172 21.67 -2.21 -6.12
CA LEU A 172 21.61 -0.94 -5.39
C LEU A 172 23.01 -0.37 -5.13
N ARG A 173 23.96 -1.19 -4.63
CA ARG A 173 25.35 -0.75 -4.40
C ARG A 173 26.04 -0.31 -5.68
N SER A 174 25.81 -1.00 -6.81
CA SER A 174 26.34 -0.59 -8.13
C SER A 174 25.76 0.73 -8.65
N MET A 175 24.62 1.16 -8.11
CA MET A 175 23.95 2.44 -8.42
C MET A 175 24.28 3.54 -7.39
N ASN A 176 25.30 3.33 -6.53
CA ASN A 176 25.69 4.22 -5.45
C ASN A 176 24.59 4.50 -4.41
N PHE A 177 23.66 3.56 -4.20
CA PHE A 177 22.75 3.61 -3.05
C PHE A 177 23.52 3.14 -1.80
N THR A 178 23.76 4.04 -0.85
CA THR A 178 24.72 3.83 0.26
C THR A 178 24.07 3.49 1.59
N TRP A 179 22.73 3.57 1.70
CA TRP A 179 22.03 3.37 2.96
C TRP A 179 22.35 2.01 3.58
N PRO A 180 22.50 1.93 4.92
CA PRO A 180 22.56 0.66 5.62
C PRO A 180 21.29 -0.15 5.36
N ALA A 181 21.42 -1.48 5.35
CA ALA A 181 20.29 -2.37 5.15
C ALA A 181 20.08 -3.33 6.32
N GLU A 182 18.83 -3.61 6.66
CA GLU A 182 18.44 -4.65 7.60
C GLU A 182 17.63 -5.73 6.87
N ILE A 183 18.11 -6.98 6.95
CA ILE A 183 17.48 -8.13 6.30
C ILE A 183 16.75 -8.94 7.37
N PHE A 184 15.43 -8.92 7.34
CA PHE A 184 14.60 -9.61 8.31
C PHE A 184 14.28 -11.03 7.88
N GLN A 185 14.32 -11.94 8.84
CA GLN A 185 13.98 -13.34 8.70
C GLN A 185 13.34 -13.86 10.00
N TYR A 186 12.68 -15.02 9.97
CA TYR A 186 12.20 -15.67 11.19
C TYR A 186 13.35 -16.36 11.94
N ARG A 187 13.19 -16.52 13.26
CA ARG A 187 14.22 -17.08 14.13
C ARG A 187 14.51 -18.56 13.85
N ASP A 188 13.53 -19.29 13.33
CA ASP A 188 13.65 -20.70 12.93
C ASP A 188 14.30 -20.89 11.56
N GLU A 189 14.58 -19.81 10.82
CA GLU A 189 15.27 -19.85 9.53
C GLU A 189 16.79 -19.92 9.72
N SER A 190 17.45 -20.80 8.96
CA SER A 190 18.89 -20.97 9.06
C SER A 190 19.65 -19.97 8.19
N LEU A 191 20.53 -19.18 8.83
CA LEU A 191 21.48 -18.31 8.16
C LEU A 191 22.88 -18.95 8.19
N THR A 192 23.46 -19.20 7.02
CA THR A 192 24.84 -19.69 6.94
C THR A 192 25.84 -18.57 7.22
N THR A 193 27.02 -18.91 7.74
CA THR A 193 28.11 -17.95 7.98
C THR A 193 28.47 -17.17 6.71
N ASP A 194 28.51 -17.85 5.56
CA ASP A 194 28.85 -17.25 4.26
C ASP A 194 27.79 -16.23 3.81
N LEU A 195 26.51 -16.52 4.02
CA LEU A 195 25.43 -15.57 3.72
C LEU A 195 25.52 -14.33 4.61
N ASN A 196 25.77 -14.53 5.91
CA ASN A 196 25.93 -13.41 6.84
C ASN A 196 27.12 -12.51 6.48
N GLN A 197 28.26 -13.10 6.12
CA GLN A 197 29.43 -12.36 5.64
C GLN A 197 29.14 -11.63 4.32
N THR A 198 28.38 -12.25 3.42
CA THR A 198 27.96 -11.62 2.17
C THR A 198 27.11 -10.37 2.44
N TYR A 199 26.12 -10.44 3.33
CA TYR A 199 25.34 -9.27 3.73
C TYR A 199 26.20 -8.19 4.38
N ALA A 200 27.08 -8.56 5.31
CA ALA A 200 27.99 -7.61 5.95
C ALA A 200 28.86 -6.86 4.93
N SER A 201 29.37 -7.56 3.91
CA SER A 201 30.15 -6.94 2.82
C SER A 201 29.35 -5.94 1.97
N LEU A 202 28.02 -6.02 2.00
CA LEU A 202 27.11 -5.15 1.28
C LEU A 202 26.49 -4.07 2.20
N ASN A 203 27.10 -3.79 3.35
CA ASN A 203 26.56 -2.87 4.37
C ASN A 203 25.14 -3.25 4.81
N ALA A 204 24.93 -4.54 5.05
CA ALA A 204 23.66 -5.09 5.52
C ALA A 204 23.85 -5.98 6.75
N THR A 205 22.88 -5.94 7.66
CA THR A 205 22.84 -6.77 8.85
C THR A 205 21.58 -7.62 8.86
N VAL A 206 21.70 -8.90 9.21
CA VAL A 206 20.53 -9.77 9.37
C VAL A 206 19.89 -9.54 10.74
N ARG A 207 18.56 -9.41 10.75
CA ARG A 207 17.71 -9.22 11.93
C ARG A 207 16.66 -10.32 11.98
N TYR A 208 16.12 -10.54 13.17
CA TYR A 208 15.06 -11.52 13.39
C TYR A 208 13.81 -10.79 13.85
N VAL A 209 12.65 -11.19 13.34
CA VAL A 209 11.38 -10.71 13.88
C VAL A 209 11.15 -11.31 15.27
N GLU A 210 10.65 -10.48 16.18
CA GLU A 210 10.28 -10.88 17.53
C GLU A 210 8.76 -11.14 17.61
N GLY A 211 8.37 -12.18 18.34
CA GLY A 211 6.95 -12.48 18.61
C GLY A 211 6.16 -13.11 17.45
N ALA A 212 6.70 -13.17 16.23
CA ALA A 212 6.08 -13.85 15.10
C ALA A 212 6.85 -15.13 14.72
N SER A 213 6.12 -16.16 14.30
CA SER A 213 6.69 -17.39 13.74
C SER A 213 6.09 -17.68 12.36
N LYS A 214 6.74 -18.56 11.60
CA LYS A 214 6.12 -19.13 10.41
C LYS A 214 4.82 -19.83 10.76
N ASP A 215 3.80 -19.64 9.92
CA ASP A 215 2.63 -20.51 9.97
C ASP A 215 2.95 -21.78 9.20
N LEU A 216 3.43 -22.80 9.92
CA LEU A 216 3.75 -24.10 9.32
C LEU A 216 2.49 -24.92 8.97
N MET A 217 1.30 -24.44 9.34
CA MET A 217 0.01 -25.13 9.19
C MET A 217 -0.89 -24.49 8.12
N SER A 218 -0.49 -23.37 7.52
CA SER A 218 -1.17 -22.84 6.33
C SER A 218 -0.66 -23.56 5.08
N ASP A 219 -1.58 -23.99 4.22
CA ASP A 219 -1.25 -24.43 2.84
C ASP A 219 -0.60 -23.29 2.02
N ASP A 220 -0.69 -22.05 2.51
CA ASP A 220 0.14 -20.96 2.05
C ASP A 220 1.59 -21.18 2.50
N GLU A 221 2.43 -21.75 1.63
CA GLU A 221 3.89 -21.83 1.77
C GLU A 221 4.58 -20.43 1.86
N HIS A 222 3.80 -19.37 2.01
CA HIS A 222 4.18 -18.00 1.73
C HIS A 222 4.04 -17.14 2.99
N ASN A 223 5.13 -17.02 3.75
CA ASN A 223 5.17 -16.25 5.00
C ASN A 223 5.30 -14.73 4.77
N TYR A 224 4.36 -14.12 4.04
CA TYR A 224 4.38 -12.68 3.74
C TYR A 224 3.99 -11.78 4.92
N GLN A 225 3.49 -12.35 6.02
CA GLN A 225 3.13 -11.62 7.23
C GLN A 225 4.32 -10.89 7.87
N ILE A 226 5.56 -11.28 7.55
CA ILE A 226 6.79 -10.70 8.12
C ILE A 226 7.01 -9.21 7.80
N LYS A 227 6.47 -8.67 6.69
CA LYS A 227 6.85 -7.34 6.18
C LYS A 227 6.54 -6.20 7.14
N ALA A 228 5.34 -6.20 7.72
CA ALA A 228 4.93 -5.17 8.67
C ALA A 228 5.84 -5.16 9.90
N HIS A 229 6.16 -6.35 10.43
CA HIS A 229 7.12 -6.50 11.53
C HIS A 229 8.52 -6.04 11.14
N ALA A 230 9.00 -6.38 9.95
CA ALA A 230 10.33 -5.97 9.48
C ALA A 230 10.47 -4.44 9.44
N ILE A 231 9.46 -3.72 8.93
CA ILE A 231 9.48 -2.25 8.91
C ILE A 231 9.40 -1.71 10.36
N ARG A 232 8.51 -2.26 11.18
CA ARG A 232 8.27 -1.83 12.57
C ARG A 232 9.53 -1.98 13.43
N ASP A 233 10.12 -3.17 13.40
CA ASP A 233 11.21 -3.60 14.27
C ASP A 233 12.59 -3.18 13.74
N SER A 234 12.66 -2.62 12.52
CA SER A 234 13.90 -2.06 11.99
C SER A 234 14.40 -0.88 12.83
N SER A 235 15.72 -0.71 12.88
CA SER A 235 16.36 0.37 13.66
C SER A 235 16.21 1.76 13.03
N PHE A 236 15.69 1.86 11.81
CA PHE A 236 15.57 3.10 11.06
C PHE A 236 14.26 3.81 11.36
N ARG A 237 14.27 5.15 11.38
CA ARG A 237 13.06 5.97 11.42
C ARG A 237 12.41 6.05 10.04
N GLU A 238 13.19 6.38 9.01
CA GLU A 238 12.76 6.44 7.61
C GLU A 238 13.22 5.18 6.87
N VAL A 239 12.25 4.39 6.41
CA VAL A 239 12.47 3.08 5.82
C VAL A 239 12.11 3.12 4.34
N LEU A 240 13.02 2.62 3.50
CA LEU A 240 12.67 2.05 2.20
C LEU A 240 12.54 0.53 2.36
N TYR A 241 11.33 0.01 2.31
CA TYR A 241 11.10 -1.43 2.25
C TYR A 241 11.18 -1.91 0.80
N MET A 242 11.82 -3.05 0.56
CA MET A 242 11.82 -3.76 -0.72
C MET A 242 11.69 -5.28 -0.53
N ASP A 243 10.74 -5.89 -1.22
CA ASP A 243 10.67 -7.35 -1.35
C ASP A 243 11.92 -7.92 -2.04
N SER A 244 12.27 -9.17 -1.73
CA SER A 244 13.44 -9.81 -2.32
C SER A 244 13.37 -9.92 -3.85
N ASP A 245 12.18 -10.09 -4.43
CA ASP A 245 11.91 -10.12 -5.87
C ASP A 245 11.59 -8.74 -6.47
N ASN A 246 11.82 -7.66 -5.71
CA ASN A 246 11.78 -6.31 -6.22
C ASN A 246 13.17 -5.83 -6.64
N ILE A 247 13.35 -5.61 -7.95
CA ILE A 247 14.65 -5.31 -8.56
C ILE A 247 14.74 -3.81 -8.81
N PRO A 248 15.78 -3.11 -8.31
CA PRO A 248 15.97 -1.69 -8.60
C PRO A 248 16.34 -1.48 -10.08
N ILE A 249 15.72 -0.49 -10.70
CA ILE A 249 16.05 0.00 -12.05
C ILE A 249 17.03 1.18 -11.97
N ARG A 250 16.90 2.01 -10.94
CA ARG A 250 17.80 3.13 -10.62
C ARG A 250 17.92 3.31 -9.12
N ASN A 251 18.87 4.15 -8.71
CA ASN A 251 19.01 4.56 -7.32
C ASN A 251 17.71 5.23 -6.82
N PRO A 252 17.04 4.70 -5.77
CA PRO A 252 15.76 5.22 -5.28
C PRO A 252 15.90 6.36 -4.25
N ASP A 253 17.11 6.74 -3.83
CA ASP A 253 17.35 7.73 -2.75
C ASP A 253 16.61 9.06 -2.99
N PHE A 254 16.63 9.55 -4.23
CA PHE A 254 15.96 10.80 -4.62
C PHE A 254 14.45 10.82 -4.34
N LEU A 255 13.79 9.67 -4.16
CA LEU A 255 12.36 9.62 -3.84
C LEU A 255 12.06 10.26 -2.48
N PHE A 256 12.99 10.19 -1.53
CA PHE A 256 12.83 10.77 -0.19
C PHE A 256 12.97 12.30 -0.19
N GLU A 257 13.50 12.87 -1.27
CA GLU A 257 13.59 14.32 -1.48
C GLU A 257 12.38 14.86 -2.26
N ASP A 258 11.61 13.99 -2.94
CA ASP A 258 10.46 14.40 -3.75
C ASP A 258 9.44 15.16 -2.88
N PRO A 259 8.94 16.34 -3.31
CA PRO A 259 8.02 17.14 -2.52
C PRO A 259 6.74 16.40 -2.11
N MET A 260 6.28 15.41 -2.88
CA MET A 260 5.13 14.59 -2.48
C MET A 260 5.39 13.81 -1.19
N TYR A 261 6.66 13.47 -0.91
CA TYR A 261 7.07 12.77 0.30
C TYR A 261 7.64 13.72 1.36
N SER A 262 8.54 14.63 0.97
CA SER A 262 9.39 15.40 1.89
C SER A 262 8.74 16.66 2.47
N ASP A 263 7.67 17.18 1.85
CA ASP A 263 6.98 18.38 2.32
C ASP A 263 6.48 18.20 3.77
N SER A 264 6.50 19.27 4.56
CA SER A 264 6.05 19.22 5.97
C SER A 264 4.59 18.80 6.16
N SER A 265 3.74 19.00 5.13
CA SER A 265 2.33 18.59 5.12
C SER A 265 2.12 17.16 4.59
N SER A 266 3.16 16.54 4.05
CA SER A 266 3.12 15.16 3.58
C SER A 266 2.95 14.20 4.75
N PRO A 267 2.17 13.12 4.58
CA PRO A 267 2.10 12.06 5.56
C PRO A 267 3.39 11.23 5.68
N ARG A 268 4.38 11.45 4.80
CA ARG A 268 5.69 10.76 4.80
C ARG A 268 5.60 9.24 4.75
N VAL A 269 4.57 8.74 4.08
CA VAL A 269 4.36 7.33 3.76
C VAL A 269 3.90 7.25 2.32
N THR A 270 4.53 6.39 1.52
CA THR A 270 4.18 6.21 0.10
C THR A 270 3.94 4.75 -0.22
N PHE A 271 2.79 4.50 -0.84
CA PHE A 271 2.42 3.19 -1.38
C PHE A 271 2.26 3.26 -2.90
N TRP A 272 2.74 2.24 -3.59
CA TRP A 272 2.57 2.10 -5.03
C TRP A 272 1.30 1.34 -5.36
N PRO A 273 0.61 1.67 -6.48
CA PRO A 273 -0.59 0.96 -6.85
C PRO A 273 -0.30 -0.46 -7.33
N ASP A 274 -1.18 -1.38 -6.96
CA ASP A 274 -1.43 -2.64 -7.66
C ASP A 274 -2.48 -2.41 -8.77
N PHE A 275 -2.88 -3.47 -9.47
CA PHE A 275 -3.86 -3.42 -10.54
C PHE A 275 -5.27 -3.83 -10.13
N HIS A 276 -5.50 -4.17 -8.85
CA HIS A 276 -6.82 -4.52 -8.33
C HIS A 276 -7.49 -3.38 -7.58
N LYS A 277 -8.83 -3.40 -7.51
CA LYS A 277 -9.64 -2.61 -6.58
C LYS A 277 -10.41 -3.51 -5.63
N ASP A 278 -10.86 -2.95 -4.51
CA ASP A 278 -11.72 -3.66 -3.58
C ASP A 278 -13.16 -3.74 -4.10
N HIS A 279 -13.78 -4.90 -3.95
CA HIS A 279 -15.17 -5.08 -4.34
C HIS A 279 -16.10 -4.34 -3.36
N PRO A 280 -17.22 -3.73 -3.80
CA PRO A 280 -18.20 -3.08 -2.91
C PRO A 280 -18.79 -4.00 -1.81
N ALA A 281 -18.78 -5.31 -2.04
CA ALA A 281 -19.25 -6.34 -1.10
C ALA A 281 -18.24 -6.68 0.02
N ASN A 282 -16.98 -6.26 -0.11
CA ASN A 282 -15.94 -6.60 0.84
C ASN A 282 -16.28 -6.00 2.23
N PRO A 283 -16.27 -6.79 3.33
CA PRO A 283 -16.56 -6.29 4.68
C PRO A 283 -15.58 -5.21 5.15
N ILE A 284 -14.43 -5.05 4.49
CA ILE A 284 -13.44 -4.04 4.87
C ILE A 284 -14.03 -2.62 4.96
N TRP A 285 -14.95 -2.24 4.06
CA TRP A 285 -15.61 -0.94 4.10
C TRP A 285 -16.38 -0.72 5.40
N ARG A 286 -17.03 -1.78 5.89
CA ARG A 286 -17.75 -1.77 7.16
C ARG A 286 -16.78 -1.78 8.34
N ILE A 287 -15.71 -2.55 8.29
CA ILE A 287 -14.67 -2.57 9.34
C ILE A 287 -14.04 -1.18 9.50
N LEU A 288 -13.64 -0.57 8.39
CA LEU A 288 -13.04 0.77 8.34
C LEU A 288 -14.06 1.89 8.58
N GLY A 289 -15.37 1.60 8.52
CA GLY A 289 -16.41 2.60 8.68
C GLY A 289 -16.35 3.71 7.63
N ILE A 290 -16.00 3.36 6.38
CA ILE A 290 -15.96 4.26 5.24
C ILE A 290 -16.70 3.64 4.05
N PRO A 291 -17.32 4.43 3.17
CA PRO A 291 -17.87 3.90 1.94
C PRO A 291 -16.77 3.44 0.98
N CYS A 292 -17.14 2.61 0.02
CA CYS A 292 -16.22 2.15 -1.03
C CYS A 292 -15.56 3.32 -1.79
N GLN A 293 -14.26 3.17 -2.08
CA GLN A 293 -13.43 4.18 -2.76
C GLN A 293 -13.25 3.84 -4.24
N SER A 294 -14.04 4.47 -5.12
CA SER A 294 -14.10 4.11 -6.55
C SER A 294 -12.84 4.43 -7.36
N ASP A 295 -12.03 5.36 -6.89
CA ASP A 295 -10.86 5.95 -7.53
C ASP A 295 -9.54 5.49 -6.91
N GLU A 296 -9.58 4.81 -5.77
CA GLU A 296 -8.43 4.21 -5.11
C GLU A 296 -8.08 2.86 -5.75
N TRP A 297 -6.79 2.60 -5.96
CA TRP A 297 -6.28 1.28 -6.31
C TRP A 297 -5.78 0.60 -5.03
N ARG A 298 -5.85 -0.73 -4.99
CA ARG A 298 -5.10 -1.51 -4.00
C ARG A 298 -3.61 -1.23 -4.14
N ILE A 299 -2.83 -1.56 -3.12
CA ILE A 299 -1.40 -1.26 -3.09
C ILE A 299 -0.53 -2.49 -3.36
N ASP A 300 0.65 -2.25 -3.94
CA ASP A 300 1.69 -3.25 -4.10
C ASP A 300 2.76 -3.06 -3.01
N SER A 301 2.80 -3.97 -2.03
CA SER A 301 3.76 -3.92 -0.91
C SER A 301 5.18 -4.36 -1.28
N GLY A 302 5.46 -4.60 -2.57
CA GLY A 302 6.81 -4.89 -3.06
C GLY A 302 7.82 -3.78 -2.75
N GLN A 303 7.35 -2.55 -2.59
CA GLN A 303 8.12 -1.43 -2.06
C GLN A 303 7.24 -0.47 -1.28
N ILE A 304 7.76 0.06 -0.18
CA ILE A 304 7.08 1.04 0.68
C ILE A 304 8.11 2.06 1.15
N MET A 305 7.77 3.35 1.10
CA MET A 305 8.51 4.39 1.83
C MET A 305 7.74 4.73 3.10
N PHE A 306 8.41 4.75 4.25
CA PHE A 306 7.74 4.87 5.54
C PHE A 306 8.57 5.67 6.55
N ASP A 307 8.08 6.83 7.00
CA ASP A 307 8.60 7.50 8.21
C ASP A 307 7.77 7.06 9.41
N LYS A 308 8.36 6.25 10.31
CA LYS A 308 7.68 5.79 11.52
C LYS A 308 7.26 6.95 12.44
N ALA A 309 8.01 8.04 12.44
CA ALA A 309 7.72 9.23 13.25
C ALA A 309 6.77 10.22 12.56
N GLY A 310 6.43 10.01 11.29
CA GLY A 310 5.54 10.90 10.55
C GLY A 310 4.12 10.95 11.15
N ASN A 311 3.40 12.03 10.85
CA ASN A 311 2.09 12.35 11.44
C ASN A 311 2.12 12.32 12.97
N ASP A 312 3.11 12.96 13.60
CA ASP A 312 3.28 13.03 15.05
C ASP A 312 3.34 11.63 15.70
N GLY A 313 4.05 10.70 15.06
CA GLY A 313 4.19 9.32 15.50
C GLY A 313 3.03 8.39 15.15
N MET A 314 1.95 8.89 14.55
CA MET A 314 0.79 8.08 14.18
C MET A 314 1.05 7.09 13.05
N ASN A 315 2.08 7.32 12.24
CA ASN A 315 2.49 6.33 11.25
C ASN A 315 2.90 5.01 11.93
N LEU A 316 3.58 5.07 13.08
CA LEU A 316 3.90 3.87 13.86
C LEU A 316 2.61 3.18 14.37
N ALA A 317 1.60 3.93 14.82
CA ALA A 317 0.32 3.35 15.21
C ALA A 317 -0.35 2.59 14.06
N ALA A 318 -0.36 3.16 12.85
CA ALA A 318 -0.86 2.46 11.67
C ALA A 318 -0.02 1.20 11.36
N LEU A 319 1.30 1.26 11.54
CA LEU A 319 2.16 0.10 11.35
C LEU A 319 1.92 -1.02 12.36
N HIS A 320 1.58 -0.68 13.62
CA HIS A 320 1.13 -1.66 14.62
C HIS A 320 -0.17 -2.35 14.20
N ILE A 321 -1.14 -1.60 13.66
CA ILE A 321 -2.37 -2.20 13.11
C ILE A 321 -2.03 -3.15 11.95
N ALA A 322 -1.16 -2.76 11.03
CA ALA A 322 -0.76 -3.61 9.91
C ALA A 322 -0.06 -4.89 10.38
N ALA A 323 0.80 -4.80 11.41
CA ALA A 323 1.43 -5.97 12.04
C ALA A 323 0.41 -6.86 12.76
N PHE A 324 -0.55 -6.29 13.49
CA PHE A 324 -1.66 -7.04 14.07
C PHE A 324 -2.48 -7.78 13.01
N MET A 325 -2.76 -7.14 11.87
CA MET A 325 -3.45 -7.81 10.76
C MET A 325 -2.62 -8.96 10.18
N ALA A 326 -1.30 -8.81 10.15
CA ALA A 326 -0.36 -9.83 9.70
C ALA A 326 -0.30 -11.02 10.67
N ASP A 327 -0.30 -10.78 11.99
CA ASP A 327 -0.39 -11.84 13.01
C ASP A 327 -1.73 -12.61 12.93
N ASN A 328 -2.77 -11.97 12.39
CA ASN A 328 -4.11 -12.53 12.20
C ASN A 328 -4.42 -12.81 10.72
N HIS A 329 -3.41 -13.16 9.92
CA HIS A 329 -3.48 -13.28 8.46
C HIS A 329 -4.62 -14.17 7.95
N LYS A 330 -4.96 -15.25 8.65
CA LYS A 330 -6.06 -16.18 8.27
C LYS A 330 -7.41 -15.48 8.11
N TYR A 331 -7.63 -14.40 8.85
CA TYR A 331 -8.80 -13.55 8.69
C TYR A 331 -8.51 -12.45 7.65
N TRP A 332 -7.46 -11.65 7.88
CA TRP A 332 -7.25 -10.43 7.11
C TRP A 332 -6.88 -10.66 5.64
N PHE A 333 -6.17 -11.73 5.32
CA PHE A 333 -5.75 -12.00 3.94
C PHE A 333 -6.92 -12.43 3.07
N LYS A 334 -8.00 -12.96 3.66
CA LYS A 334 -9.27 -13.20 2.94
C LYS A 334 -9.94 -11.90 2.51
N LEU A 335 -9.72 -10.80 3.23
CA LEU A 335 -10.25 -9.47 2.90
C LEU A 335 -9.31 -8.69 1.98
N ALA A 336 -8.00 -8.77 2.21
CA ALA A 336 -6.99 -8.02 1.46
C ALA A 336 -6.53 -8.72 0.16
N GLY A 337 -6.61 -10.04 0.08
CA GLY A 337 -5.97 -10.83 -0.98
C GLY A 337 -4.47 -11.03 -0.75
N GLY A 338 -4.03 -11.00 0.51
CA GLY A 338 -2.64 -11.09 0.94
C GLY A 338 -2.23 -10.04 1.97
N ASP A 339 -0.93 -9.84 2.17
CA ASP A 339 -0.36 -8.85 3.09
C ASP A 339 -0.57 -7.40 2.64
N LYS A 340 -0.66 -7.17 1.34
CA LYS A 340 -0.36 -5.86 0.76
C LYS A 340 -1.26 -4.74 1.26
N ASP A 341 -2.57 -4.95 1.23
CA ASP A 341 -3.54 -3.91 1.58
C ASP A 341 -3.74 -3.73 3.08
N THR A 342 -3.16 -4.57 3.95
CA THR A 342 -3.26 -4.37 5.41
C THR A 342 -2.62 -3.05 5.82
N PHE A 343 -1.54 -2.63 5.15
CA PHE A 343 -0.93 -1.31 5.33
C PHE A 343 -1.95 -0.21 5.00
N ARG A 344 -2.57 -0.23 3.81
CA ARG A 344 -3.58 0.77 3.42
C ARG A 344 -4.77 0.78 4.38
N TYR A 345 -5.25 -0.38 4.80
CA TYR A 345 -6.36 -0.52 5.74
C TYR A 345 -6.03 0.11 7.10
N ALA A 346 -4.81 -0.05 7.60
CA ALA A 346 -4.39 0.59 8.84
C ALA A 346 -4.44 2.13 8.78
N PHE A 347 -3.99 2.71 7.67
CA PHE A 347 -4.05 4.17 7.47
C PHE A 347 -5.50 4.66 7.37
N HIS A 348 -6.34 3.94 6.64
CA HIS A 348 -7.78 4.23 6.60
C HIS A 348 -8.43 4.12 7.97
N PHE A 349 -8.12 3.08 8.75
CA PHE A 349 -8.68 2.86 10.08
C PHE A 349 -8.45 4.07 11.00
N LEU A 350 -7.23 4.62 10.97
CA LEU A 350 -6.86 5.80 11.75
C LEU A 350 -7.18 7.14 11.07
N ARG A 351 -7.76 7.17 9.87
CA ARG A 351 -8.00 8.39 9.06
C ARG A 351 -6.71 9.19 8.82
N ILE A 352 -5.61 8.49 8.57
CA ILE A 352 -4.31 9.09 8.25
C ILE A 352 -4.17 9.09 6.73
N PRO A 353 -3.95 10.24 6.08
CA PRO A 353 -3.67 10.25 4.65
C PRO A 353 -2.33 9.56 4.38
N TYR A 354 -2.14 9.06 3.18
CA TYR A 354 -0.86 8.53 2.71
C TYR A 354 -0.64 8.98 1.26
N VAL A 355 0.62 8.99 0.81
CA VAL A 355 0.95 9.30 -0.57
C VAL A 355 0.65 8.07 -1.42
N HIS A 356 -0.39 8.14 -2.22
CA HIS A 356 -0.59 7.16 -3.28
C HIS A 356 0.30 7.55 -4.47
N ALA A 357 1.28 6.70 -4.82
CA ALA A 357 2.18 6.99 -5.93
C ALA A 357 1.36 7.32 -7.19
N PRO A 358 1.62 8.46 -7.86
CA PRO A 358 0.66 9.05 -8.80
C PRO A 358 0.63 8.36 -10.16
N ASN A 359 1.56 7.45 -10.39
CA ASN A 359 1.77 6.75 -11.65
C ASN A 359 1.36 5.30 -11.52
N TRP A 360 0.39 4.88 -12.32
CA TRP A 360 0.00 3.48 -12.40
C TRP A 360 1.10 2.64 -13.06
N LEU A 361 1.15 1.37 -12.70
CA LEU A 361 2.19 0.43 -13.12
C LEU A 361 2.17 0.13 -14.63
N ALA A 362 3.28 -0.41 -15.12
CA ALA A 362 3.38 -1.00 -16.45
C ALA A 362 3.75 -2.49 -16.34
N ALA A 363 3.42 -3.30 -17.34
CA ALA A 363 3.82 -4.71 -17.39
C ALA A 363 5.18 -4.85 -18.07
N GLY A 364 6.18 -5.36 -17.36
CA GLY A 364 7.48 -5.75 -17.90
C GLY A 364 7.54 -7.24 -18.20
N GLY A 365 8.14 -7.58 -19.34
CA GLY A 365 8.31 -8.96 -19.76
C GLY A 365 8.80 -9.05 -21.20
N ALA A 366 8.27 -10.00 -21.97
CA ALA A 366 8.67 -10.18 -23.36
C ALA A 366 7.57 -10.82 -24.21
N PRO A 367 7.58 -10.59 -25.54
CA PRO A 367 6.81 -11.38 -26.47
C PRO A 367 7.26 -12.85 -26.41
N THR A 368 6.31 -13.75 -26.22
CA THR A 368 6.55 -15.20 -26.18
C THR A 368 5.69 -15.92 -27.22
N PRO A 369 6.22 -16.93 -27.92
CA PRO A 369 5.40 -17.78 -28.80
C PRO A 369 4.44 -18.62 -27.95
N ILE A 370 3.14 -18.60 -28.23
CA ILE A 370 2.21 -19.52 -27.56
C ILE A 370 2.32 -20.90 -28.23
N SER A 371 2.51 -21.93 -27.41
CA SER A 371 2.83 -23.30 -27.84
C SER A 371 1.76 -23.98 -28.70
N ARG A 372 0.54 -23.45 -28.76
CA ARG A 372 -0.58 -24.11 -29.45
C ARG A 372 -0.91 -23.54 -30.83
N ASP A 373 -0.51 -22.30 -31.17
CA ASP A 373 -0.93 -21.65 -32.42
C ASP A 373 0.16 -20.82 -33.12
N HIS A 374 1.40 -20.80 -32.62
CA HIS A 374 2.52 -19.98 -33.13
C HIS A 374 2.25 -18.46 -33.12
N LYS A 375 1.18 -17.98 -32.47
CA LYS A 375 0.97 -16.53 -32.31
C LYS A 375 1.88 -15.99 -31.20
N ILE A 376 2.56 -14.89 -31.50
CA ILE A 376 3.38 -14.17 -30.53
C ILE A 376 2.45 -13.34 -29.64
N ARG A 377 2.57 -13.50 -28.32
CA ARG A 377 1.83 -12.71 -27.34
C ARG A 377 2.77 -12.17 -26.26
N PHE A 378 2.55 -10.92 -25.87
CA PHE A 378 3.28 -10.30 -24.77
C PHE A 378 2.96 -10.98 -23.44
N CYS A 379 3.97 -11.59 -22.81
CA CYS A 379 3.90 -12.13 -21.46
C CYS A 379 4.59 -11.16 -20.49
N GLY A 380 3.78 -10.41 -19.73
CA GLY A 380 4.27 -9.64 -18.59
C GLY A 380 4.41 -10.54 -17.36
N HIS A 381 5.53 -10.45 -16.66
CA HIS A 381 5.76 -11.19 -15.41
C HIS A 381 6.24 -10.29 -14.27
N THR A 382 6.47 -9.01 -14.59
CA THR A 382 7.03 -8.00 -13.68
C THR A 382 6.18 -6.74 -13.71
N LYS A 383 5.88 -6.18 -12.55
CA LYS A 383 5.28 -4.84 -12.43
C LYS A 383 6.40 -3.80 -12.46
N ILE A 384 6.37 -2.92 -13.44
CA ILE A 384 7.26 -1.76 -13.51
C ILE A 384 6.57 -0.58 -12.83
N GLN A 385 7.21 -0.07 -11.78
CA GLN A 385 6.69 0.99 -10.94
C GLN A 385 7.56 2.24 -11.10
N PHE A 386 6.91 3.41 -11.10
CA PHE A 386 7.52 4.69 -11.45
C PHE A 386 7.80 5.55 -10.21
N ASP A 387 8.51 6.66 -10.37
CA ASP A 387 8.65 7.68 -9.33
C ASP A 387 7.37 8.48 -9.09
N LEU A 388 7.48 9.46 -8.20
CA LEU A 388 6.41 10.36 -7.80
C LEU A 388 6.23 11.54 -8.77
N ASN A 389 7.10 11.67 -9.79
CA ASN A 389 6.96 12.71 -10.80
C ASN A 389 5.71 12.49 -11.66
N THR A 390 4.82 13.48 -11.72
CA THR A 390 3.53 13.37 -12.44
C THR A 390 3.59 13.75 -13.91
N PHE A 391 4.68 14.40 -14.35
CA PHE A 391 4.86 14.95 -15.70
C PHE A 391 5.66 13.99 -16.59
N GLU A 392 6.86 13.61 -16.15
CA GLU A 392 7.76 12.68 -16.86
C GLU A 392 8.14 11.53 -15.92
N PRO A 393 7.20 10.60 -15.65
CA PRO A 393 7.43 9.52 -14.71
C PRO A 393 8.49 8.55 -15.22
N ARG A 394 9.48 8.24 -14.39
CA ARG A 394 10.57 7.33 -14.73
C ARG A 394 10.50 6.04 -13.91
N PRO A 395 10.80 4.87 -14.50
CA PRO A 395 10.77 3.61 -13.78
C PRO A 395 11.81 3.59 -12.66
N VAL A 396 11.45 3.06 -11.48
CA VAL A 396 12.35 2.90 -10.33
C VAL A 396 12.47 1.43 -9.93
N PHE A 397 11.35 0.72 -9.93
CA PHE A 397 11.27 -0.64 -9.39
C PHE A 397 10.70 -1.61 -10.43
N ALA A 398 11.26 -2.81 -10.48
CA ALA A 398 10.79 -3.95 -11.24
C ALA A 398 10.41 -5.08 -10.27
N HIS A 399 9.15 -5.09 -9.82
CA HIS A 399 8.63 -6.10 -8.92
C HIS A 399 8.27 -7.37 -9.70
N ALA A 400 9.18 -8.35 -9.70
CA ALA A 400 9.16 -9.52 -10.58
C ALA A 400 8.36 -10.70 -9.99
N GLN A 401 7.16 -10.42 -9.46
CA GLN A 401 6.35 -11.34 -8.67
C GLN A 401 6.02 -12.67 -9.38
N LEU A 402 5.85 -12.69 -10.70
CA LEU A 402 5.54 -13.93 -11.43
C LEU A 402 6.79 -14.67 -11.91
N LEU A 403 7.97 -14.03 -11.90
CA LEU A 403 9.20 -14.59 -12.43
C LEU A 403 9.78 -15.72 -11.55
N LYS A 404 9.48 -15.70 -10.25
CA LYS A 404 9.87 -16.75 -9.30
C LYS A 404 9.20 -18.10 -9.58
N GLY A 405 7.98 -18.08 -10.12
CA GLY A 405 7.24 -19.27 -10.55
C GLY A 405 7.42 -19.65 -12.01
N ALA A 406 8.28 -18.94 -12.73
CA ALA A 406 8.49 -19.21 -14.13
C ALA A 406 9.38 -20.45 -14.34
N ASN A 407 9.05 -21.25 -15.36
CA ASN A 407 9.85 -22.40 -15.74
C ASN A 407 11.24 -21.94 -16.22
N VAL A 408 12.29 -22.60 -15.70
CA VAL A 408 13.67 -22.33 -16.11
C VAL A 408 13.91 -22.92 -17.49
N ASP A 409 13.97 -22.07 -18.51
CA ASP A 409 14.46 -22.46 -19.82
C ASP A 409 15.92 -22.00 -19.97
N THR A 410 16.83 -22.95 -20.05
CA THR A 410 18.27 -22.73 -20.22
C THR A 410 18.68 -22.54 -21.68
N THR A 411 17.75 -22.63 -22.63
CA THR A 411 18.06 -22.74 -24.06
C THR A 411 17.99 -21.41 -24.84
N THR A 412 17.43 -20.33 -24.27
CA THR A 412 17.38 -19.02 -24.93
C THR A 412 18.16 -17.94 -24.18
N ALA A 413 19.12 -17.32 -24.87
CA ALA A 413 19.87 -16.17 -24.36
C ALA A 413 18.99 -14.92 -24.22
N SER A 414 18.78 -14.49 -22.96
CA SER A 414 18.48 -13.12 -22.49
C SER A 414 17.47 -12.26 -23.29
N GLN A 415 16.19 -12.37 -22.93
CA GLN A 415 15.13 -11.39 -23.19
C GLN A 415 14.07 -11.49 -22.09
N VAL A 416 14.46 -11.58 -20.82
CA VAL A 416 13.49 -11.70 -19.72
C VAL A 416 12.70 -10.40 -19.59
N PHE A 417 13.35 -9.25 -19.74
CA PHE A 417 12.73 -7.92 -19.59
C PHE A 417 12.81 -7.12 -20.90
N ALA A 418 12.60 -7.78 -22.03
CA ALA A 418 12.78 -7.18 -23.34
C ALA A 418 11.84 -5.99 -23.59
N SER A 419 10.59 -6.09 -23.15
CA SER A 419 9.53 -5.13 -23.50
C SER A 419 8.74 -4.70 -22.27
N VAL A 420 8.20 -3.48 -22.31
CA VAL A 420 7.21 -3.01 -21.34
C VAL A 420 5.93 -2.61 -22.05
N LYS A 421 4.80 -2.86 -21.40
CA LYS A 421 3.51 -2.47 -21.89
C LYS A 421 2.84 -1.56 -20.87
N LYS A 422 2.53 -0.33 -21.26
CA LYS A 422 1.88 0.67 -20.41
C LYS A 422 0.43 0.87 -20.86
N ALA A 423 -0.48 0.97 -19.90
CA ALA A 423 -1.87 1.31 -20.17
C ALA A 423 -2.03 2.82 -20.45
N LYS A 424 -3.07 3.22 -21.20
CA LYS A 424 -3.43 4.65 -21.33
C LYS A 424 -3.80 5.24 -19.97
N LYS A 425 -3.41 6.50 -19.73
CA LYS A 425 -3.67 7.24 -18.48
C LYS A 425 -5.16 7.31 -18.12
N SER A 426 -6.06 7.34 -19.10
CA SER A 426 -7.51 7.32 -18.87
C SER A 426 -7.98 5.99 -18.29
N LEU A 427 -7.54 4.86 -18.86
CA LEU A 427 -7.86 3.52 -18.39
C LEU A 427 -7.29 3.26 -16.99
N ALA A 428 -6.06 3.72 -16.75
CA ALA A 428 -5.39 3.66 -15.45
C ALA A 428 -6.12 4.46 -14.35
N LYS A 429 -6.83 5.54 -14.70
CA LYS A 429 -7.54 6.39 -13.73
C LYS A 429 -8.99 5.94 -13.52
N LYS A 430 -9.70 5.60 -14.60
CA LYS A 430 -11.12 5.23 -14.57
C LYS A 430 -11.38 4.14 -15.62
N PRO A 431 -11.45 2.86 -15.22
CA PRO A 431 -11.83 1.78 -16.11
C PRO A 431 -13.30 1.97 -16.54
N LEU A 432 -13.52 2.34 -17.81
CA LEU A 432 -14.87 2.67 -18.33
C LEU A 432 -15.67 1.41 -18.73
N SER A 433 -14.99 0.28 -19.00
CA SER A 433 -15.59 -1.06 -19.21
C SER A 433 -14.48 -2.08 -19.51
N GLY A 434 -14.52 -3.27 -18.91
CA GLY A 434 -13.51 -4.33 -19.13
C GLY A 434 -12.40 -4.35 -18.08
N SER A 435 -11.83 -5.53 -17.83
CA SER A 435 -10.63 -5.61 -17.00
C SER A 435 -9.45 -4.98 -17.74
N PRO A 436 -8.71 -4.03 -17.14
CA PRO A 436 -7.51 -3.50 -17.76
C PRO A 436 -6.34 -4.50 -17.68
N VAL A 437 -6.51 -5.63 -17.00
CA VAL A 437 -5.49 -6.66 -16.84
C VAL A 437 -6.04 -8.01 -17.26
N GLU A 438 -5.26 -8.74 -18.04
CA GLU A 438 -5.56 -10.12 -18.38
C GLU A 438 -4.46 -11.01 -17.84
N VAL A 439 -4.82 -11.97 -16.99
CA VAL A 439 -3.90 -12.98 -16.44
C VAL A 439 -4.13 -14.31 -17.15
N TYR A 440 -3.07 -14.97 -17.59
CA TYR A 440 -3.16 -16.23 -18.33
C TYR A 440 -1.90 -17.08 -18.16
N GLU A 441 -2.01 -18.39 -18.40
CA GLU A 441 -0.85 -19.29 -18.42
C GLU A 441 -0.13 -19.21 -19.77
N GLY A 442 1.13 -18.79 -19.73
CA GLY A 442 2.03 -18.78 -20.87
C GLY A 442 2.99 -19.98 -20.89
N PRO A 443 3.83 -20.09 -21.93
CA PRO A 443 4.80 -21.19 -22.06
C PRO A 443 5.80 -21.26 -20.91
N ARG A 444 6.07 -20.12 -20.26
CA ARG A 444 7.04 -19.99 -19.17
C ARG A 444 6.38 -19.86 -17.79
N GLY A 445 5.06 -20.04 -17.68
CA GLY A 445 4.29 -19.86 -16.45
C GLY A 445 3.28 -18.71 -16.55
N LYS A 446 2.80 -18.25 -15.38
CA LYS A 446 1.80 -17.17 -15.29
C LYS A 446 2.30 -15.87 -15.93
N CYS A 447 1.47 -15.31 -16.80
CA CYS A 447 1.68 -14.04 -17.46
C CYS A 447 0.51 -13.10 -17.12
N PHE A 448 0.78 -11.80 -17.10
CA PHE A 448 -0.25 -10.76 -17.15
C PHE A 448 0.01 -9.81 -18.30
N ASN A 449 -1.06 -9.22 -18.80
CA ASN A 449 -1.04 -8.28 -19.91
C ASN A 449 -1.95 -7.10 -19.58
N LEU A 450 -1.43 -5.88 -19.72
CA LEU A 450 -2.28 -4.69 -19.61
C LEU A 450 -3.03 -4.52 -20.92
N LEU A 451 -4.34 -4.68 -20.85
CA LEU A 451 -5.24 -4.54 -21.99
C LEU A 451 -5.44 -3.05 -22.30
N GLY A 452 -5.41 -2.73 -23.59
CA GLY A 452 -6.10 -1.58 -24.15
C GLY A 452 -7.21 -2.08 -25.05
N SER A 453 -8.09 -1.20 -25.55
CA SER A 453 -8.90 -1.57 -26.73
C SER A 453 -7.96 -2.09 -27.84
N THR A 454 -8.43 -2.98 -28.70
CA THR A 454 -7.61 -3.72 -29.69
C THR A 454 -6.81 -2.83 -30.67
N LYS A 455 -7.01 -1.52 -30.66
CA LYS A 455 -6.24 -0.48 -31.38
C LYS A 455 -5.32 0.39 -30.51
N ASP A 456 -5.25 0.16 -29.19
CA ASP A 456 -4.93 1.21 -28.21
C ASP A 456 -3.94 0.84 -27.10
N SER A 457 -3.38 -0.37 -27.09
CA SER A 457 -2.19 -0.69 -26.28
C SER A 457 -0.94 -0.53 -27.13
N TYR A 458 0.04 0.25 -26.67
CA TYR A 458 1.32 0.39 -27.36
C TYR A 458 2.41 -0.32 -26.56
N GLU A 459 3.19 -1.14 -27.26
CA GLU A 459 4.42 -1.70 -26.71
C GLU A 459 5.45 -0.56 -26.65
N VAL A 460 6.01 -0.35 -25.47
CA VAL A 460 7.12 0.57 -25.26
C VAL A 460 8.30 -0.30 -24.87
N TRP A 461 9.38 -0.27 -25.64
CA TRP A 461 10.58 -0.97 -25.19
C TRP A 461 11.01 -0.31 -23.88
N LEU A 462 11.38 -1.08 -22.84
CA LEU A 462 11.84 -0.46 -21.59
C LEU A 462 13.07 0.43 -21.83
N GLU A 463 13.79 0.22 -22.94
CA GLU A 463 14.77 1.16 -23.51
C GLU A 463 14.18 2.54 -23.79
N ASP A 464 13.03 2.59 -24.45
CA ASP A 464 12.35 3.83 -24.78
C ASP A 464 11.84 4.53 -23.52
N MET A 465 11.38 3.79 -22.51
CA MET A 465 11.02 4.37 -21.21
C MET A 465 12.23 4.97 -20.46
N MET A 466 13.41 4.36 -20.60
CA MET A 466 14.65 4.88 -20.03
C MET A 466 15.29 5.99 -20.89
N ARG A 467 14.76 6.27 -22.10
CA ARG A 467 15.19 7.38 -22.98
C ARG A 467 14.46 8.70 -22.72
N PHE A 468 13.38 8.72 -21.93
CA PHE A 468 12.67 9.95 -21.57
C PHE A 468 13.45 10.72 -20.47
N GLY A 469 14.50 11.41 -20.90
CA GLY A 469 15.21 12.41 -20.11
C GLY A 469 15.97 13.37 -21.03
N THR A 470 15.99 14.65 -20.68
CA THR A 470 16.67 15.73 -21.44
C THR A 470 18.19 15.74 -21.25
N ASP A 471 18.76 14.82 -20.49
CA ASP A 471 20.19 14.77 -20.18
C ASP A 471 20.97 14.00 -21.29
N PRO A 472 21.85 14.68 -22.05
CA PRO A 472 22.67 14.04 -23.08
C PRO A 472 23.66 13.00 -22.53
N ALA A 473 23.93 12.98 -21.21
CA ALA A 473 24.79 11.99 -20.58
C ALA A 473 24.15 10.59 -20.47
N TYR A 474 22.85 10.45 -20.75
CA TYR A 474 22.08 9.21 -20.61
C TYR A 474 21.52 8.66 -21.95
N PHE A 475 22.13 9.01 -23.09
CA PHE A 475 21.84 8.36 -24.36
C PHE A 475 22.24 6.87 -24.33
N GLY A 476 21.25 5.98 -24.21
CA GLY A 476 21.38 4.56 -24.56
C GLY A 476 21.35 3.56 -23.41
N TRP A 477 20.31 3.56 -22.58
CA TRP A 477 20.01 2.40 -21.75
C TRP A 477 19.24 1.35 -22.57
N ARG A 478 19.97 0.34 -23.04
CA ARG A 478 19.35 -0.89 -23.54
C ARG A 478 18.85 -1.70 -22.34
N THR A 479 17.64 -2.26 -22.37
CA THR A 479 17.12 -3.18 -21.32
C THR A 479 18.09 -4.32 -21.10
N ALA A 480 18.73 -4.74 -22.19
CA ALA A 480 19.80 -5.71 -22.19
C ALA A 480 20.99 -5.31 -21.28
N LYS A 481 21.28 -4.02 -21.06
CA LYS A 481 22.34 -3.61 -20.11
C LYS A 481 21.91 -3.84 -18.67
N TRP A 482 20.71 -3.39 -18.31
CA TRP A 482 20.16 -3.59 -16.97
C TRP A 482 19.93 -5.09 -16.68
N GLU A 483 19.34 -5.84 -17.62
CA GLU A 483 19.16 -7.29 -17.50
C GLU A 483 20.52 -8.01 -17.42
N ARG A 484 21.52 -7.64 -18.24
CA ARG A 484 22.88 -8.20 -18.11
C ARG A 484 23.49 -7.92 -16.75
N LEU A 485 23.34 -6.70 -16.22
CA LEU A 485 23.82 -6.35 -14.90
C LEU A 485 23.12 -7.20 -13.83
N TRP A 486 21.79 -7.30 -13.89
CA TRP A 486 21.01 -8.16 -13.01
C TRP A 486 21.51 -9.61 -13.03
N ARG A 487 21.70 -10.20 -14.23
CA ARG A 487 22.28 -11.54 -14.39
C ARG A 487 23.69 -11.64 -13.80
N GLN A 488 24.55 -10.66 -14.06
CA GLN A 488 25.93 -10.61 -13.52
C GLN A 488 25.95 -10.55 -11.99
N GLN A 489 24.98 -9.90 -11.36
CA GLN A 489 24.86 -9.81 -9.91
C GLN A 489 24.22 -11.05 -9.25
N GLY A 490 23.82 -12.06 -10.05
CA GLY A 490 23.22 -13.31 -9.56
C GLY A 490 21.73 -13.47 -9.86
N GLY A 491 21.16 -12.61 -10.72
CA GLY A 491 19.77 -12.67 -11.14
C GLY A 491 19.42 -13.92 -11.96
N TYR A 492 18.29 -14.53 -11.63
CA TYR A 492 17.82 -15.77 -12.25
C TYR A 492 16.29 -15.82 -12.37
N VAL A 493 15.82 -16.77 -13.18
CA VAL A 493 14.40 -17.04 -13.43
C VAL A 493 14.05 -18.33 -12.70
N GLY A 494 12.85 -18.41 -12.11
CA GLY A 494 12.44 -19.56 -11.30
C GLY A 494 13.03 -19.54 -9.89
N GLY A 495 12.88 -20.66 -9.16
CA GLY A 495 13.38 -20.89 -7.80
C GLY A 495 12.41 -20.41 -6.73
N TRP A 496 11.51 -21.29 -6.29
CA TRP A 496 10.61 -21.01 -5.17
C TRP A 496 11.22 -21.47 -3.86
#